data_AF-X1QHG6-F1
#
_entry.id   AF-X1QHG6-F1
#
_cell.length_a   1.000
_cell.length_b   1.000
_cell.length_c   1.000
_cell.angle_alpha   90.00
_cell.angle_beta   90.00
_cell.angle_gamma   90.00
#
_symmetry.space_group_name_H-M   'P 1'
#
loop_
_entity.id
_entity.type
_entity.pdbx_description
1 polymer ?
#
loop_
_entity_poly.entity_id
_entity_poly.type
_entity_poly.pdbx_seq_one_letter_code
_entity_poly.pdbx_strand_id
1 'polypeptide(L)'
;NYLPEELIAILNEPELIEEKADKFQEELNDIYERLERKERESFFSPSSYFITWQEVCNNLKSKKMINFTYFSKRKIKKKENTREFVLEGQEIGSYFGNLDLFTRDLKKWRQERQNIIILTGNEGRANRLGEIFEERGIKKFTLGKMEEYSNLESIIYISYGYLNYGFRLPLIRTILITDQEIFGKQRNRRYKLPRHKNEPLFTMIDITQGDYVVHIDHGVGIYKGIINLTVKGVKQDYLLIEYAGG
;
A
#
# COMPACT_ATOMS: atom_id res chain seq x y z
N ASN A 1 -18.77 17.51 -12.63
CA ASN A 1 -17.37 17.58 -12.14
C ASN A 1 -17.44 17.66 -10.61
N TYR A 2 -16.85 16.70 -9.89
CA TYR A 2 -16.93 16.60 -8.43
C TYR A 2 -15.72 17.24 -7.71
N LEU A 3 -14.74 17.76 -8.47
CA LEU A 3 -13.54 18.34 -7.90
C LEU A 3 -13.81 19.77 -7.37
N PRO A 4 -13.31 20.11 -6.16
CA PRO A 4 -13.46 21.45 -5.61
C PRO A 4 -12.68 22.51 -6.41
N GLU A 5 -13.09 23.77 -6.27
CA GLU A 5 -12.43 24.90 -6.95
C GLU A 5 -10.99 25.10 -6.44
N GLU A 6 -10.78 25.05 -5.14
CA GLU A 6 -9.45 25.05 -4.52
C GLU A 6 -8.96 23.61 -4.32
N LEU A 7 -8.24 23.09 -5.31
CA LEU A 7 -7.66 21.75 -5.29
C LEU A 7 -6.13 21.85 -5.45
N ILE A 8 -5.40 21.12 -4.62
CA ILE A 8 -4.01 20.75 -4.87
C ILE A 8 -4.01 19.30 -5.33
N ALA A 9 -3.58 19.06 -6.57
CA ALA A 9 -3.46 17.72 -7.11
C ALA A 9 -2.08 17.14 -6.78
N ILE A 10 -2.05 15.96 -6.17
CA ILE A 10 -0.81 15.24 -5.88
C ILE A 10 -0.75 14.04 -6.82
N LEU A 11 0.26 14.01 -7.70
CA LEU A 11 0.51 12.89 -8.61
C LEU A 11 1.75 12.13 -8.16
N ASN A 12 1.59 10.84 -7.86
CA ASN A 12 2.70 9.95 -7.57
C ASN A 12 3.09 9.19 -8.84
N GLU A 13 4.32 9.37 -9.31
CA GLU A 13 4.84 8.81 -10.57
C GLU A 13 3.98 9.20 -11.79
N PRO A 14 3.89 10.49 -12.16
CA PRO A 14 3.04 10.94 -13.28
C PRO A 14 3.34 10.26 -14.62
N GLU A 15 4.60 9.89 -14.89
CA GLU A 15 4.98 9.14 -16.10
C GLU A 15 4.39 7.72 -16.09
N LEU A 16 4.36 7.05 -14.93
CA LEU A 16 3.74 5.74 -14.78
C LEU A 16 2.20 5.83 -14.89
N ILE A 17 1.61 6.93 -14.41
CA ILE A 17 0.18 7.19 -14.58
C ILE A 17 -0.14 7.35 -16.07
N GLU A 18 0.64 8.14 -16.81
CA GLU A 18 0.51 8.30 -18.26
C GLU A 18 0.63 6.96 -18.98
N GLU A 19 1.69 6.17 -18.71
CA GLU A 19 1.87 4.84 -19.32
C GLU A 19 0.68 3.90 -19.08
N LYS A 20 0.13 3.90 -17.85
CA LYS A 20 -1.04 3.09 -17.52
C LYS A 20 -2.32 3.60 -18.19
N ALA A 21 -2.47 4.90 -18.32
CA ALA A 21 -3.63 5.49 -18.99
C ALA A 21 -3.60 5.21 -20.50
N ASP A 22 -2.43 5.25 -21.13
CA ASP A 22 -2.24 4.89 -22.54
C ASP A 22 -2.58 3.41 -22.77
N LYS A 23 -2.05 2.50 -21.92
CA LYS A 23 -2.40 1.07 -21.96
C LYS A 23 -3.90 0.82 -21.79
N PHE A 24 -4.52 1.52 -20.85
CA PHE A 24 -5.97 1.43 -20.65
C PHE A 24 -6.75 1.89 -21.88
N GLN A 25 -6.29 2.93 -22.57
CA GLN A 25 -6.92 3.42 -23.81
C GLN A 25 -6.76 2.41 -24.96
N GLU A 26 -5.60 1.77 -25.09
CA GLU A 26 -5.37 0.69 -26.05
C GLU A 26 -6.31 -0.50 -25.79
N GLU A 27 -6.40 -0.96 -24.53
CA GLU A 27 -7.32 -2.03 -24.13
C GLU A 27 -8.79 -1.69 -24.42
N LEU A 28 -9.20 -0.43 -24.20
CA LEU A 28 -10.53 0.04 -24.55
C LEU A 28 -10.78 -0.04 -26.06
N ASN A 29 -9.85 0.47 -26.88
CA ASN A 29 -10.00 0.43 -28.34
C ASN A 29 -10.15 -1.02 -28.84
N ASP A 30 -9.31 -1.94 -28.34
CA ASP A 30 -9.38 -3.37 -28.66
C ASP A 30 -10.73 -4.00 -28.31
N ILE A 31 -11.30 -3.65 -27.15
CA ILE A 31 -12.62 -4.14 -26.73
C ILE A 31 -13.70 -3.62 -27.68
N TYR A 32 -13.70 -2.33 -27.98
CA TYR A 32 -14.72 -1.71 -28.82
C TYR A 32 -14.62 -2.16 -30.28
N GLU A 33 -13.41 -2.35 -30.84
CA GLU A 33 -13.24 -2.95 -32.16
C GLU A 33 -13.84 -4.37 -32.22
N ARG A 34 -13.69 -5.17 -31.16
CA ARG A 34 -14.28 -6.52 -31.09
C ARG A 34 -15.80 -6.48 -30.96
N LEU A 35 -16.35 -5.46 -30.32
CA LEU A 35 -17.81 -5.27 -30.18
C LEU A 35 -18.43 -4.81 -31.50
N GLU A 36 -17.79 -3.88 -32.22
CA GLU A 36 -18.22 -3.44 -33.55
C GLU A 36 -18.32 -4.61 -34.54
N ARG A 37 -17.36 -5.54 -34.51
CA ARG A 37 -17.35 -6.74 -35.36
C ARG A 37 -18.44 -7.76 -35.04
N LYS A 38 -19.09 -7.69 -33.87
CA LYS A 38 -20.07 -8.69 -33.41
C LYS A 38 -21.53 -8.32 -33.70
N GLU A 39 -21.80 -7.18 -34.36
CA GLU A 39 -23.10 -6.75 -34.93
C GLU A 39 -24.37 -7.13 -34.13
N ARG A 40 -24.43 -6.86 -32.82
CA ARG A 40 -25.63 -7.23 -32.04
C ARG A 40 -26.26 -6.16 -31.17
N GLU A 41 -25.55 -5.10 -30.79
CA GLU A 41 -26.13 -4.06 -29.92
C GLU A 41 -25.57 -2.67 -30.25
N SER A 42 -26.40 -1.64 -30.12
CA SER A 42 -25.94 -0.24 -30.18
C SER A 42 -25.30 0.11 -28.84
N PHE A 43 -24.01 0.46 -28.88
CA PHE A 43 -23.27 0.96 -27.72
C PHE A 43 -22.86 2.41 -27.95
N PHE A 44 -22.69 3.16 -26.86
CA PHE A 44 -22.14 4.51 -26.91
C PHE A 44 -20.63 4.45 -27.16
N SER A 45 -20.07 5.52 -27.71
CA SER A 45 -18.61 5.61 -27.91
C SER A 45 -17.86 5.52 -26.57
N PRO A 46 -16.60 5.03 -26.55
CA PRO A 46 -15.77 5.01 -25.35
C PRO A 46 -15.72 6.36 -24.62
N SER A 47 -15.68 7.46 -25.38
CA SER A 47 -15.67 8.84 -24.87
C SER A 47 -16.92 9.25 -24.10
N SER A 48 -18.02 8.50 -24.21
CA SER A 48 -19.24 8.73 -23.42
C SER A 48 -19.10 8.25 -21.97
N TYR A 49 -18.16 7.33 -21.70
CA TYR A 49 -17.94 6.71 -20.40
C TYR A 49 -16.58 7.04 -19.78
N PHE A 50 -15.56 7.18 -20.63
CA PHE A 50 -14.18 7.33 -20.22
C PHE A 50 -13.62 8.66 -20.73
N ILE A 51 -12.78 9.26 -19.90
CA ILE A 51 -11.97 10.42 -20.27
C ILE A 51 -10.53 9.96 -20.52
N THR A 52 -9.88 10.63 -21.46
CA THR A 52 -8.48 10.41 -21.80
C THR A 52 -7.54 11.02 -20.77
N TRP A 53 -6.29 10.55 -20.73
CA TRP A 53 -5.25 11.18 -19.91
C TRP A 53 -5.04 12.66 -20.27
N GLN A 54 -5.16 13.00 -21.55
CA GLN A 54 -5.05 14.38 -22.01
C GLN A 54 -6.16 15.27 -21.44
N GLU A 55 -7.40 14.78 -21.35
CA GLU A 55 -8.52 15.49 -20.73
C GLU A 55 -8.33 15.64 -19.22
N VAL A 56 -7.85 14.60 -18.53
CA VAL A 56 -7.44 14.68 -17.11
C VAL A 56 -6.40 15.78 -16.92
N CYS A 57 -5.35 15.77 -17.74
CA CYS A 57 -4.29 16.79 -17.70
C CYS A 57 -4.85 18.19 -17.96
N ASN A 58 -5.72 18.35 -18.95
CA ASN A 58 -6.36 19.64 -19.26
C ASN A 58 -7.18 20.17 -18.08
N ASN A 59 -7.94 19.30 -17.41
CA ASN A 59 -8.71 19.65 -16.22
C ASN A 59 -7.83 20.04 -15.02
N LEU A 60 -6.62 19.49 -14.94
CA LEU A 60 -5.65 19.78 -13.87
C LEU A 60 -4.72 20.96 -14.18
N LYS A 61 -4.62 21.43 -15.43
CA LYS A 61 -3.69 22.53 -15.84
C LYS A 61 -3.85 23.81 -15.03
N SER A 62 -5.07 24.14 -14.60
CA SER A 62 -5.38 25.36 -13.84
C SER A 62 -5.18 25.20 -12.33
N LYS A 63 -4.86 24.00 -11.85
CA LYS A 63 -4.73 23.68 -10.42
C LYS A 63 -3.26 23.65 -9.99
N LYS A 64 -3.01 23.85 -8.69
CA LYS A 64 -1.68 23.63 -8.12
C LYS A 64 -1.38 22.13 -8.13
N MET A 65 -0.20 21.76 -8.59
CA MET A 65 0.20 20.35 -8.71
C MET A 65 1.50 20.09 -7.96
N ILE A 66 1.55 18.96 -7.25
CA ILE A 66 2.76 18.42 -6.63
C ILE A 66 2.99 17.03 -7.22
N ASN A 67 4.12 16.87 -7.90
CA ASN A 67 4.49 15.59 -8.51
C ASN A 67 5.59 14.94 -7.69
N PHE A 68 5.40 13.67 -7.32
CA PHE A 68 6.42 12.84 -6.71
C PHE A 68 7.00 11.90 -7.77
N THR A 69 8.33 11.86 -7.85
CA THR A 69 9.08 10.97 -8.74
C THR A 69 10.25 10.36 -7.97
N TYR A 70 10.36 9.03 -7.93
CA TYR A 70 11.38 8.28 -7.21
C TYR A 70 12.73 8.24 -7.94
N PHE A 71 12.71 8.28 -9.29
CA PHE A 71 13.91 8.30 -10.11
C PHE A 71 13.75 9.27 -11.28
N SER A 72 14.35 10.46 -11.17
CA SER A 72 14.40 11.42 -12.28
C SER A 72 15.43 10.96 -13.32
N LYS A 73 15.08 9.95 -14.13
CA LYS A 73 15.89 9.51 -15.28
C LYS A 73 15.61 10.34 -16.53
N ARG A 74 14.44 10.99 -16.59
CA ARG A 74 14.05 11.85 -17.71
C ARG A 74 14.20 13.30 -17.28
N LYS A 75 14.79 14.12 -18.15
CA LYS A 75 14.64 15.58 -18.06
C LYS A 75 13.16 15.87 -18.20
N ILE A 76 12.46 16.03 -17.08
CA ILE A 76 11.08 16.51 -17.08
C ILE A 76 11.10 17.79 -17.91
N LYS A 77 10.26 17.84 -18.97
CA LYS A 77 10.10 19.07 -19.76
C LYS A 77 9.64 20.15 -18.80
N LYS A 78 10.56 21.02 -18.38
CA LYS A 78 10.28 22.11 -17.44
C LYS A 78 9.22 22.99 -18.08
N LYS A 79 8.01 22.97 -17.53
CA LYS A 79 7.03 24.01 -17.83
C LYS A 79 7.51 25.30 -17.18
N GLU A 80 7.13 26.43 -17.76
CA GLU A 80 7.29 27.73 -17.10
C GLU A 80 6.62 27.65 -15.72
N ASN A 81 7.33 28.09 -14.68
CA ASN A 81 6.94 28.03 -13.25
C ASN A 81 7.03 26.67 -12.51
N THR A 82 7.70 25.65 -13.05
CA THR A 82 7.98 24.43 -12.26
C THR A 82 9.15 24.65 -11.28
N ARG A 83 8.92 24.39 -9.98
CA ARG A 83 9.99 24.24 -8.98
C ARG A 83 10.28 22.78 -8.74
N GLU A 84 11.56 22.43 -8.65
CA GLU A 84 12.03 21.06 -8.47
C GLU A 84 12.78 20.96 -7.14
N PHE A 85 12.44 19.96 -6.34
CA PHE A 85 13.12 19.65 -5.08
C PHE A 85 13.53 18.19 -5.14
N VAL A 86 14.82 17.93 -4.91
CA VAL A 86 15.35 16.57 -4.82
C VAL A 86 15.55 16.24 -3.36
N LEU A 87 14.89 15.18 -2.90
CA LEU A 87 15.05 14.63 -1.57
C LEU A 87 15.74 13.29 -1.69
N GLU A 88 16.99 13.23 -1.23
CA GLU A 88 17.72 11.98 -1.14
C GLU A 88 17.29 11.22 0.11
N GLY A 89 16.70 10.05 -0.09
CA GLY A 89 16.32 9.12 0.96
C GLY A 89 17.30 7.95 1.05
N GLN A 90 17.60 7.50 2.26
CA GLN A 90 18.36 6.26 2.50
C GLN A 90 17.51 5.29 3.31
N GLU A 91 17.49 4.02 2.90
CA GLU A 91 16.83 2.98 3.69
C GLU A 91 17.57 2.73 5.01
N ILE A 92 16.81 2.35 6.04
CA ILE A 92 17.36 1.90 7.31
C ILE A 92 17.34 0.37 7.35
N GLY A 93 18.50 -0.23 7.62
CA GLY A 93 18.60 -1.68 7.82
C GLY A 93 17.90 -2.12 9.10
N SER A 94 17.38 -3.35 9.09
CA SER A 94 16.84 -4.00 10.28
C SER A 94 17.94 -4.35 11.28
N TYR A 95 17.67 -4.06 12.55
CA TYR A 95 18.48 -4.45 13.71
C TYR A 95 18.15 -5.86 14.20
N PHE A 96 17.05 -6.47 13.74
CA PHE A 96 16.63 -7.83 14.12
C PHE A 96 16.59 -8.07 15.65
N GLY A 97 16.17 -7.07 16.42
CA GLY A 97 16.13 -7.14 17.88
C GLY A 97 17.48 -6.91 18.57
N ASN A 98 18.56 -6.63 17.83
CA ASN A 98 19.84 -6.25 18.41
C ASN A 98 19.80 -4.81 18.94
N LEU A 99 19.27 -4.68 20.17
CA LEU A 99 19.13 -3.40 20.85
C LEU A 99 20.47 -2.76 21.23
N ASP A 100 21.54 -3.54 21.38
CA ASP A 100 22.88 -3.02 21.67
C ASP A 100 23.44 -2.26 20.45
N LEU A 101 23.30 -2.86 19.26
CA LEU A 101 23.65 -2.24 17.99
C LEU A 101 22.81 -0.97 17.75
N PHE A 102 21.50 -1.06 17.97
CA PHE A 102 20.61 0.09 17.83
C PHE A 102 20.95 1.22 18.79
N THR A 103 21.22 0.91 20.06
CA THR A 103 21.60 1.90 21.08
C THR A 103 22.92 2.59 20.71
N ARG A 104 23.88 1.85 20.14
CA ARG A 104 25.14 2.42 19.64
C ARG A 104 24.90 3.42 18.52
N ASP A 105 24.05 3.07 17.56
CA ASP A 105 23.70 3.94 16.44
C ASP A 105 22.91 5.17 16.89
N LEU A 106 21.96 5.02 17.82
CA LEU A 106 21.24 6.15 18.45
C LEU A 106 22.21 7.15 19.10
N LYS A 107 23.21 6.66 19.84
CA LYS A 107 24.24 7.51 20.46
C LYS A 107 25.05 8.26 19.40
N LYS A 108 25.43 7.58 18.30
CA LYS A 108 26.14 8.18 17.17
C LYS A 108 25.30 9.27 16.50
N TRP A 109 24.06 8.97 16.11
CA TRP A 109 23.16 9.95 15.46
C TRP A 109 22.87 11.15 16.35
N ARG A 110 22.80 10.95 17.66
CA ARG A 110 22.67 12.04 18.63
C ARG A 110 23.91 12.94 18.67
N GLN A 111 25.12 12.38 18.58
CA GLN A 111 26.36 13.17 18.46
C GLN A 111 26.40 13.95 17.15
N GLU A 112 25.86 13.37 16.07
CA GLU A 112 25.72 13.98 14.75
C GLU A 112 24.58 15.02 14.67
N ARG A 113 23.85 15.26 15.76
CA ARG A 113 22.69 16.17 15.85
C ARG A 113 21.61 15.84 14.80
N GLN A 114 21.36 14.55 14.58
CA GLN A 114 20.26 14.07 13.75
C GLN A 114 18.95 14.10 14.55
N ASN A 115 17.86 14.52 13.94
CA ASN A 115 16.52 14.36 14.48
C ASN A 115 16.09 12.90 14.30
N ILE A 116 15.83 12.20 15.40
CA ILE A 116 15.52 10.77 15.39
C ILE A 116 14.06 10.61 15.79
N ILE A 117 13.24 10.13 14.87
CA ILE A 117 11.83 9.82 15.08
C ILE A 117 11.69 8.30 15.09
N ILE A 118 11.11 7.76 16.16
CA ILE A 118 10.84 6.34 16.31
C ILE A 118 9.34 6.13 16.29
N LEU A 119 8.83 5.45 15.27
CA LEU A 119 7.41 5.18 15.12
C LEU A 119 7.09 3.75 15.56
N THR A 120 6.22 3.61 16.54
CA THR A 120 5.77 2.31 17.05
C THR A 120 4.31 2.04 16.67
N GLY A 121 3.87 0.79 16.69
CA GLY A 121 2.51 0.46 16.25
C GLY A 121 1.37 1.03 17.12
N ASN A 122 1.62 1.37 18.40
CA ASN A 122 0.64 1.98 19.31
C ASN A 122 1.32 2.62 20.54
N GLU A 123 0.55 3.36 21.32
CA GLU A 123 1.02 4.05 22.53
C GLU A 123 1.66 3.11 23.57
N GLY A 124 1.09 1.92 23.79
CA GLY A 124 1.67 0.94 24.73
C GLY A 124 3.07 0.47 24.30
N ARG A 125 3.30 0.30 23.00
CA ARG A 125 4.63 0.00 22.45
C ARG A 125 5.58 1.18 22.56
N ALA A 126 5.11 2.41 22.35
CA ALA A 126 5.90 3.61 22.57
C ALA A 126 6.40 3.68 24.02
N ASN A 127 5.50 3.51 24.99
CA ASN A 127 5.82 3.48 26.42
C ASN A 127 6.83 2.39 26.75
N ARG A 128 6.59 1.16 26.27
CA ARG A 128 7.51 0.04 26.50
C ARG A 128 8.90 0.27 25.91
N LEU A 129 8.98 0.91 24.74
CA LEU A 129 10.27 1.28 24.15
C LEU A 129 10.99 2.34 24.98
N GLY A 130 10.25 3.32 25.52
CA GLY A 130 10.77 4.30 26.47
C GLY A 130 11.39 3.65 27.72
N GLU A 131 10.71 2.69 28.33
CA GLU A 131 11.24 1.92 29.47
C GLU A 131 12.56 1.20 29.12
N ILE A 132 12.60 0.52 27.97
CA ILE A 132 13.81 -0.16 27.47
C ILE A 132 14.96 0.83 27.27
N PHE A 133 14.66 2.04 26.81
CA PHE A 133 15.64 3.10 26.62
C PHE A 133 16.21 3.60 27.95
N GLU A 134 15.36 3.80 28.96
CA GLU A 134 15.78 4.20 30.30
C GLU A 134 16.68 3.15 30.96
N GLU A 135 16.29 1.86 30.90
CA GLU A 135 17.09 0.72 31.38
C GLU A 135 18.48 0.68 30.74
N ARG A 136 18.59 1.10 29.48
CA ARG A 136 19.84 1.15 28.69
C ARG A 136 20.58 2.50 28.77
N GLY A 137 20.12 3.41 29.63
CA GLY A 137 20.76 4.69 29.91
C GLY A 137 20.50 5.79 28.87
N ILE A 138 19.51 5.63 28.00
CA ILE A 138 19.06 6.66 27.05
C ILE A 138 18.02 7.54 27.77
N LYS A 139 18.43 8.70 28.30
CA LYS A 139 17.57 9.54 29.16
C LYS A 139 16.97 10.79 28.51
N LYS A 140 17.32 11.10 27.26
CA LYS A 140 16.87 12.32 26.56
C LYS A 140 16.04 11.94 25.34
N PHE A 141 14.80 11.53 25.58
CA PHE A 141 13.79 11.29 24.55
C PHE A 141 12.44 11.86 25.00
N THR A 142 11.55 12.12 24.06
CA THR A 142 10.18 12.59 24.33
C THR A 142 9.19 11.60 23.73
N LEU A 143 8.10 11.31 24.45
CA LEU A 143 6.96 10.57 23.92
C LEU A 143 5.84 11.54 23.55
N GLY A 144 5.16 11.29 22.44
CA GLY A 144 3.96 12.03 22.09
C GLY A 144 3.42 11.65 20.72
N LYS A 145 2.41 12.39 20.26
CA LYS A 145 1.78 12.15 18.94
C LYS A 145 2.58 12.79 17.81
N MET A 146 2.51 12.22 16.61
CA MET A 146 3.28 12.73 15.46
C MET A 146 2.95 14.20 15.13
N GLU A 147 1.73 14.64 15.40
CA GLU A 147 1.29 16.02 15.21
C GLU A 147 1.98 17.02 16.16
N GLU A 148 2.52 16.55 17.29
CA GLU A 148 3.19 17.37 18.31
C GLU A 148 4.69 17.53 18.05
N TYR A 149 5.24 16.84 17.05
CA TYR A 149 6.68 16.80 16.76
C TYR A 149 7.28 18.17 16.42
N SER A 150 6.51 19.11 15.87
CA SER A 150 7.01 20.39 15.32
C SER A 150 7.65 21.34 16.34
N ASN A 151 7.52 21.08 17.64
CA ASN A 151 7.87 22.02 18.71
C ASN A 151 9.00 21.54 19.65
N LEU A 152 9.83 20.59 19.24
CA LEU A 152 10.69 19.87 20.18
C LEU A 152 12.19 20.16 20.02
N GLU A 153 12.82 20.49 21.14
CA GLU A 153 14.29 20.55 21.31
C GLU A 153 14.92 19.15 21.40
N SER A 154 14.08 18.11 21.49
CA SER A 154 14.51 16.73 21.71
C SER A 154 15.00 16.07 20.44
N ILE A 155 16.24 15.55 20.51
CA ILE A 155 16.91 14.84 19.40
C ILE A 155 16.28 13.47 19.14
N ILE A 156 15.62 12.86 20.13
CA ILE A 156 14.93 11.57 20.00
C ILE A 156 13.46 11.74 20.36
N TYR A 157 12.58 11.39 19.44
CA TYR A 157 11.13 11.43 19.59
C TYR A 157 10.54 10.04 19.36
N ILE A 158 9.78 9.53 20.32
CA ILE A 158 9.06 8.26 20.20
C ILE A 158 7.59 8.59 20.01
N SER A 159 7.03 8.13 18.91
CA SER A 159 5.62 8.30 18.59
C SER A 159 4.97 6.97 18.23
N TYR A 160 3.67 7.02 17.96
CA TYR A 160 2.89 5.88 17.54
C TYR A 160 2.10 6.20 16.27
N GLY A 161 2.03 5.21 15.38
CA GLY A 161 1.41 5.33 14.08
C GLY A 161 1.81 4.18 13.17
N TYR A 162 1.52 4.30 11.88
CA TYR A 162 1.84 3.26 10.91
C TYR A 162 2.72 3.79 9.78
N LEU A 163 3.86 3.16 9.59
CA LEU A 163 4.71 3.32 8.43
C LEU A 163 5.28 1.94 8.06
N ASN A 164 5.40 1.67 6.76
CA ASN A 164 5.88 0.37 6.29
C ASN A 164 7.38 0.16 6.52
N TYR A 165 8.18 1.23 6.38
CA TYR A 165 9.64 1.18 6.42
C TYR A 165 10.20 2.48 6.98
N GLY A 166 11.24 2.37 7.79
CA GLY A 166 12.07 3.49 8.21
C GLY A 166 12.98 4.01 7.09
N PHE A 167 13.35 5.28 7.16
CA PHE A 167 14.21 5.96 6.19
C PHE A 167 15.00 7.10 6.83
N ARG A 168 16.06 7.54 6.17
CA ARG A 168 16.82 8.75 6.52
C ARG A 168 16.69 9.79 5.42
N LEU A 169 16.60 11.04 5.82
CA LEU A 169 16.63 12.22 4.97
C LEU A 169 17.83 13.08 5.39
N PRO A 170 19.02 12.86 4.80
CA PRO A 170 20.24 13.57 5.18
C PRO A 170 20.11 15.09 5.05
N LEU A 171 19.39 15.56 4.01
CA LEU A 171 19.20 17.00 3.74
C LEU A 171 18.61 17.75 4.93
N ILE A 172 17.66 17.14 5.64
CA ILE A 172 16.99 17.72 6.82
C ILE A 172 17.44 17.05 8.12
N ARG A 173 18.57 16.31 8.09
CA ARG A 173 19.16 15.59 9.22
C ARG A 173 18.15 14.77 10.00
N THR A 174 17.24 14.08 9.32
CA THR A 174 16.14 13.34 9.96
C THR A 174 16.26 11.85 9.70
N ILE A 175 16.06 11.06 10.75
CA ILE A 175 16.07 9.61 10.74
C ILE A 175 14.72 9.18 11.30
N LEU A 176 13.91 8.52 10.48
CA LEU A 176 12.66 7.91 10.93
C LEU A 176 12.84 6.40 10.92
N ILE A 177 12.69 5.76 12.07
CA ILE A 177 12.80 4.31 12.23
C ILE A 177 11.53 3.75 12.85
N THR A 178 11.10 2.56 12.43
CA THR A 178 9.92 1.90 12.98
C THR A 178 10.29 0.79 13.96
N ASP A 179 9.32 0.32 14.74
CA ASP A 179 9.48 -0.88 15.56
C ASP A 179 9.85 -2.14 14.72
N GLN A 180 9.51 -2.16 13.41
CA GLN A 180 9.86 -3.24 12.50
C GLN A 180 11.37 -3.27 12.19
N GLU A 181 12.03 -2.13 12.03
CA GLU A 181 13.49 -2.13 11.88
C GLU A 181 14.18 -2.48 13.20
N ILE A 182 13.66 -2.01 14.34
CA ILE A 182 14.29 -2.25 15.65
C ILE A 182 14.19 -3.73 16.04
N PHE A 183 12.99 -4.32 15.97
CA PHE A 183 12.71 -5.66 16.47
C PHE A 183 12.62 -6.73 15.38
N GLY A 184 12.69 -6.33 14.11
CA GLY A 184 12.39 -7.18 12.97
C GLY A 184 10.90 -7.15 12.61
N LYS A 185 10.58 -7.46 11.35
CA LYS A 185 9.18 -7.58 10.89
C LYS A 185 8.44 -8.58 11.77
N GLN A 186 7.55 -8.08 12.62
CA GLN A 186 6.46 -8.94 13.07
C GLN A 186 5.72 -9.41 11.83
N ARG A 187 5.49 -10.72 11.73
CA ARG A 187 4.56 -11.27 10.75
C ARG A 187 3.27 -10.51 10.98
N ASN A 188 2.95 -9.53 10.12
CA ASN A 188 1.67 -8.85 10.14
C ASN A 188 0.65 -9.97 10.26
N ARG A 189 0.02 -10.10 11.43
CA ARG A 189 -1.18 -10.92 11.53
C ARG A 189 -2.07 -10.21 10.53
N ARG A 190 -2.18 -10.78 9.32
CA ARG A 190 -3.19 -10.36 8.35
C ARG A 190 -4.43 -10.20 9.22
N TYR A 191 -4.95 -8.98 9.28
CA TYR A 191 -6.29 -8.76 9.81
C TYR A 191 -7.14 -9.72 8.98
N LYS A 192 -7.36 -10.92 9.52
CA LYS A 192 -8.45 -11.76 9.04
C LYS A 192 -9.61 -10.87 9.38
N LEU A 193 -10.24 -10.30 8.35
CA LEU A 193 -11.58 -9.76 8.50
C LEU A 193 -12.30 -10.73 9.42
N PRO A 194 -12.91 -10.26 10.53
CA PRO A 194 -13.71 -11.16 11.34
C PRO A 194 -14.61 -11.86 10.34
N ARG A 195 -14.44 -13.19 10.20
CA ARG A 195 -15.45 -13.98 9.50
C ARG A 195 -16.68 -13.63 10.29
N HIS A 196 -17.52 -12.79 9.71
CA HIS A 196 -18.87 -12.64 10.18
C HIS A 196 -19.30 -14.08 10.38
N LYS A 197 -19.63 -14.44 11.63
CA LYS A 197 -20.44 -15.61 11.88
C LYS A 197 -21.79 -15.25 11.28
N ASN A 198 -21.84 -15.16 9.96
CA ASN A 198 -23.04 -15.34 9.22
C ASN A 198 -23.42 -16.75 9.62
N GLU A 199 -24.50 -16.79 10.39
CA GLU A 199 -25.40 -17.93 10.49
C GLU A 199 -25.30 -18.78 9.21
N PRO A 200 -25.32 -20.11 9.33
CA PRO A 200 -25.20 -20.97 8.16
C PRO A 200 -26.29 -20.54 7.18
N LEU A 201 -25.90 -19.78 6.15
CA LEU A 201 -26.69 -19.52 4.99
C LEU A 201 -26.75 -20.88 4.30
N PHE A 202 -27.65 -21.73 4.79
CA PHE A 202 -28.40 -22.69 4.01
C PHE A 202 -29.25 -21.93 2.99
N THR A 203 -28.63 -21.03 2.22
CA THR A 203 -29.14 -20.73 0.90
C THR A 203 -28.72 -21.94 0.10
N MET A 204 -29.67 -22.83 -0.18
CA MET A 204 -29.49 -23.85 -1.19
C MET A 204 -29.03 -23.13 -2.45
N ILE A 205 -27.73 -23.16 -2.72
CA ILE A 205 -27.23 -22.78 -4.03
C ILE A 205 -27.62 -23.97 -4.89
N ASP A 206 -28.62 -23.78 -5.74
CA ASP A 206 -29.02 -24.76 -6.75
C ASP A 206 -27.90 -24.83 -7.80
N ILE A 207 -26.77 -25.45 -7.43
CA ILE A 207 -25.67 -25.72 -8.34
C ILE A 207 -25.99 -27.03 -9.05
N THR A 208 -26.17 -26.95 -10.36
CA THR A 208 -26.37 -28.09 -11.22
C THR A 208 -25.04 -28.57 -11.79
N GLN A 209 -24.95 -29.87 -12.08
CA GLN A 209 -23.75 -30.45 -12.69
C GLN A 209 -23.49 -29.77 -14.04
N GLY A 210 -22.30 -29.19 -14.22
CA GLY A 210 -21.94 -28.40 -15.39
C GLY A 210 -21.82 -26.90 -15.12
N ASP A 211 -22.30 -26.40 -13.98
CA ASP A 211 -22.18 -24.98 -13.64
C ASP A 211 -20.73 -24.57 -13.36
N TYR A 212 -20.39 -23.35 -13.77
CA TYR A 212 -19.10 -22.73 -13.46
C TYR A 212 -19.08 -22.23 -12.02
N VAL A 213 -18.07 -22.64 -11.27
CA VAL A 213 -17.85 -22.28 -9.87
C VAL A 213 -16.47 -21.63 -9.70
N VAL A 214 -16.37 -20.64 -8.81
CA VAL A 214 -15.11 -19.95 -8.54
C VAL A 214 -14.57 -20.37 -7.19
N HIS A 215 -13.42 -21.02 -7.18
CA HIS A 215 -12.68 -21.35 -5.97
C HIS A 215 -11.64 -20.29 -5.68
N ILE A 216 -11.60 -19.78 -4.44
CA ILE A 216 -10.70 -18.68 -4.03
C ILE A 216 -9.23 -18.98 -4.34
N ASP A 217 -8.81 -20.24 -4.20
CA ASP A 217 -7.41 -20.65 -4.41
C ASP A 217 -7.11 -21.17 -5.84
N HIS A 218 -8.13 -21.57 -6.62
CA HIS A 218 -7.94 -22.31 -7.87
C HIS A 218 -8.58 -21.63 -9.11
N GLY A 219 -9.36 -20.56 -8.92
CA GLY A 219 -10.03 -19.86 -10.01
C GLY A 219 -11.31 -20.57 -10.48
N VAL A 220 -11.64 -20.42 -11.76
CA VAL A 220 -12.90 -20.92 -12.34
C VAL A 220 -12.79 -22.40 -12.69
N GLY A 221 -13.71 -23.22 -12.20
CA GLY A 221 -13.84 -24.65 -12.52
C GLY A 221 -15.29 -25.05 -12.81
N ILE A 222 -15.50 -26.29 -13.25
CA ILE A 222 -16.83 -26.85 -13.59
C ILE A 222 -17.26 -27.81 -12.48
N TYR A 223 -18.43 -27.58 -11.89
CA TYR A 223 -18.98 -28.46 -10.87
C TYR A 223 -19.45 -29.79 -11.47
N LYS A 224 -18.98 -30.91 -10.91
CA LYS A 224 -19.27 -32.27 -11.37
C LYS A 224 -20.17 -33.08 -10.44
N GLY A 225 -20.65 -32.50 -9.34
CA GLY A 225 -21.51 -33.16 -8.37
C GLY A 225 -20.84 -33.41 -7.03
N ILE A 226 -21.55 -34.12 -6.14
CA ILE A 226 -21.04 -34.56 -4.84
C ILE A 226 -20.51 -35.99 -4.96
N ILE A 227 -19.31 -36.24 -4.45
CA ILE A 227 -18.74 -37.58 -4.31
C ILE A 227 -18.55 -37.92 -2.83
N ASN A 228 -18.89 -39.14 -2.43
CA ASN A 228 -18.62 -39.63 -1.08
C ASN A 228 -17.22 -40.25 -1.07
N LEU A 229 -16.31 -39.72 -0.25
CA LEU A 229 -14.97 -40.27 -0.08
C LEU A 229 -14.76 -40.68 1.38
N THR A 230 -14.08 -41.81 1.57
CA THR A 230 -13.63 -42.23 2.89
C THR A 230 -12.15 -41.86 3.05
N VAL A 231 -11.86 -40.84 3.86
CA VAL A 231 -10.49 -40.41 4.13
C VAL A 231 -10.21 -40.65 5.62
N LYS A 232 -9.16 -41.44 5.91
CA LYS A 232 -8.76 -41.82 7.28
C LYS A 232 -9.90 -42.44 8.11
N GLY A 233 -10.74 -43.26 7.48
CA GLY A 233 -11.83 -43.98 8.15
C GLY A 233 -13.11 -43.19 8.40
N VAL A 234 -13.16 -41.91 8.00
CA VAL A 234 -14.36 -41.07 8.09
C VAL A 234 -14.95 -40.90 6.68
N LYS A 235 -16.23 -41.25 6.52
CA LYS A 235 -17.00 -40.99 5.31
C LYS A 235 -17.45 -39.53 5.30
N GLN A 236 -17.11 -38.80 4.26
CA GLN A 236 -17.53 -37.42 4.09
C GLN A 236 -17.85 -37.13 2.61
N ASP A 237 -18.80 -36.23 2.41
CA ASP A 237 -19.21 -35.75 1.08
C ASP A 237 -18.30 -34.60 0.63
N TYR A 238 -17.85 -34.65 -0.62
CA TYR A 238 -16.98 -33.66 -1.25
C TYR A 238 -17.62 -33.15 -2.54
N LEU A 239 -17.48 -31.86 -2.81
CA LEU A 239 -17.84 -31.27 -4.12
C LEU A 239 -16.72 -31.57 -5.12
N LEU A 240 -17.04 -32.24 -6.22
CA LEU A 240 -16.11 -32.49 -7.31
C LEU A 240 -16.11 -31.29 -8.27
N ILE A 241 -14.94 -30.70 -8.51
CA ILE A 241 -14.76 -29.56 -9.41
C ILE A 241 -13.64 -29.91 -10.39
N GLU A 242 -13.92 -29.83 -11.68
CA GLU A 242 -12.94 -30.03 -12.76
C GLU A 242 -12.35 -28.68 -13.19
N TYR A 243 -11.03 -28.61 -13.31
CA TYR A 243 -10.31 -27.43 -13.77
C TYR A 243 -9.64 -27.70 -15.13
N ALA A 244 -9.27 -26.66 -15.86
CA ALA A 244 -8.56 -26.79 -17.12
C ALA A 244 -7.18 -27.47 -16.89
N GLY A 245 -7.02 -28.68 -17.43
CA GLY A 245 -5.79 -29.49 -17.26
C GLY A 245 -6.01 -30.89 -16.67
N GLY A 246 -7.23 -31.19 -16.21
CA GLY A 246 -7.59 -32.45 -15.55
C GLY A 246 -7.67 -32.32 -14.04
#